data_AF-A0A935YLU8-F1
#
_entry.id   AF-A0A935YLU8-F1
#
_cell.length_a   1.000
_cell.length_b   1.000
_cell.length_c   1.000
_cell.angle_alpha   90.00
_cell.angle_beta   90.00
_cell.angle_gamma   90.00
#
_symmetry.space_group_name_H-M   'P 1'
#
loop_
_entity.id
_entity.type
_entity.pdbx_description
1 polymer ?
#
loop_
_entity_poly.entity_id
_entity_poly.type
_entity_poly.pdbx_seq_one_letter_code
_entity_poly.pdbx_strand_id
1 'polypeptide(L)'
;MATEICKLKAPGETLLPFYPNAISPRCSGTQWDVWTVDWRDRASIANSTIPWAAYWNAQSVGDVLASTLYSCSYKHIHSIGHSAGSNVIQTATNQLKAKSLLPTIHETFLDAYDPWAKSNDSFPGRHVSADYGKNADWADNYVDTRDLVGKVSDKTALHLSYGYNINVTPLPGNDGCDNAYDVDSFCRHSRPWRFYGESIFDVVGKEDFTKEVGYGDYNNHDPIGNMVGMGYPLSVEQGKVLGNLSQQYYKNKECYIYGSSCQDTPPPPPANKVSITLNDPGAVADQSGIVQCVAGSLVIPCSQIGLTTGAATSTALAESPAAQVTDTPTGQPAWLAMQIQTTQPTDTLRFSYRFATGGEGLLRIFVNENTVREIDQRYVPIASTEIENVFIGDLALGIYKIAFRLDGYGANPSGVELTGIELGRQELIFSIPSPSPKPAPVPVRSSAHRQASVVAPPVWLASPAAPPSPSLPPQRLALPLPVGPRPVAVALSHSLPTPPARPRSTSPTGLPPPTPDPIKRSTASARTAPA
;
A
#
# COMPACT_ATOMS: atom_id res chain seq x y z
N MET A 1 -10.74 -10.64 -12.14
CA MET A 1 -12.03 -10.36 -11.45
C MET A 1 -13.28 -10.45 -12.36
N ALA A 2 -13.42 -9.66 -13.43
CA ALA A 2 -14.67 -9.61 -14.23
C ALA A 2 -15.15 -10.96 -14.80
N THR A 3 -14.24 -11.81 -15.29
CA THR A 3 -14.54 -13.18 -15.76
C THR A 3 -15.27 -14.01 -14.70
N GLU A 4 -15.02 -13.74 -13.43
CA GLU A 4 -15.43 -14.56 -12.28
C GLU A 4 -16.78 -14.08 -11.79
N ILE A 5 -16.99 -12.76 -11.82
CA ILE A 5 -18.33 -12.16 -11.71
C ILE A 5 -19.23 -12.68 -12.84
N CYS A 6 -18.72 -12.83 -14.07
CA CYS A 6 -19.48 -13.45 -15.16
C CYS A 6 -19.91 -14.89 -14.83
N LYS A 7 -18.98 -15.74 -14.35
CA LYS A 7 -19.30 -17.11 -13.94
C LYS A 7 -20.40 -17.13 -12.85
N LEU A 8 -20.39 -16.16 -11.94
CA LEU A 8 -21.39 -16.02 -10.87
C LEU A 8 -22.76 -15.51 -11.33
N LYS A 9 -22.78 -14.49 -12.19
CA LYS A 9 -23.99 -13.68 -12.47
C LYS A 9 -24.57 -13.90 -13.85
N ALA A 10 -23.83 -14.57 -14.71
CA ALA A 10 -24.24 -15.01 -16.04
C ALA A 10 -23.83 -16.48 -16.26
N PRO A 11 -24.22 -17.41 -15.38
CA PRO A 11 -23.79 -18.80 -15.49
C PRO A 11 -24.27 -19.42 -16.80
N GLY A 12 -23.35 -20.06 -17.52
CA GLY A 12 -23.61 -20.67 -18.83
C GLY A 12 -23.49 -19.72 -20.03
N GLU A 13 -23.29 -18.41 -19.80
CA GLU A 13 -23.07 -17.46 -20.87
C GLU A 13 -21.64 -17.54 -21.43
N THR A 14 -21.51 -17.33 -22.74
CA THR A 14 -20.18 -17.29 -23.38
C THR A 14 -19.49 -15.98 -23.03
N LEU A 15 -18.25 -16.08 -22.55
CA LEU A 15 -17.40 -14.93 -22.30
C LEU A 15 -17.07 -14.22 -23.62
N LEU A 16 -17.46 -12.95 -23.72
CA LEU A 16 -17.16 -12.10 -24.88
C LEU A 16 -15.67 -11.74 -24.92
N PRO A 17 -15.05 -11.56 -26.11
CA PRO A 17 -13.62 -11.25 -26.21
C PRO A 17 -13.21 -10.05 -25.34
N PHE A 18 -12.03 -10.15 -24.74
CA PHE A 18 -11.42 -9.02 -24.04
C PHE A 18 -10.77 -8.08 -25.06
N TYR A 19 -11.11 -6.80 -25.00
CA TYR A 19 -10.56 -5.78 -25.88
C TYR A 19 -9.61 -4.87 -25.07
N PRO A 20 -8.30 -4.89 -25.37
CA PRO A 20 -7.37 -4.02 -24.67
C PRO A 20 -7.72 -2.54 -24.87
N ASN A 21 -7.51 -1.73 -23.83
CA ASN A 21 -7.74 -0.27 -23.87
C ASN A 21 -9.18 0.12 -24.25
N ALA A 22 -10.16 -0.71 -23.89
CA ALA A 22 -11.56 -0.50 -24.21
C ALA A 22 -12.46 -0.69 -22.99
N ILE A 23 -13.63 -0.05 -23.08
CA ILE A 23 -14.79 -0.34 -22.25
C ILE A 23 -15.64 -1.32 -23.03
N SER A 24 -15.75 -2.55 -22.55
CA SER A 24 -16.41 -3.62 -23.29
C SER A 24 -17.23 -4.54 -22.38
N PRO A 25 -18.38 -5.05 -22.85
CA PRO A 25 -19.09 -6.10 -22.15
C PRO A 25 -18.24 -7.37 -22.14
N ARG A 26 -18.18 -8.04 -20.99
CA ARG A 26 -17.50 -9.32 -20.78
C ARG A 26 -18.47 -10.49 -20.85
N CYS A 27 -19.70 -10.30 -20.40
CA CYS A 27 -20.82 -11.22 -20.57
C CYS A 27 -22.14 -10.45 -20.35
N SER A 28 -23.24 -11.00 -20.85
CA SER A 28 -24.60 -10.49 -20.61
C SER A 28 -25.47 -11.63 -20.09
N GLY A 29 -25.85 -11.57 -18.81
CA GLY A 29 -26.73 -12.54 -18.18
C GLY A 29 -28.19 -12.07 -18.15
N THR A 30 -29.05 -12.92 -17.60
CA THR A 30 -30.48 -12.60 -17.39
C THR A 30 -30.67 -11.53 -16.31
N GLN A 31 -29.77 -11.46 -15.33
CA GLN A 31 -29.85 -10.53 -14.19
C GLN A 31 -28.77 -9.45 -14.21
N TRP A 32 -27.59 -9.72 -14.75
CA TRP A 32 -26.46 -8.79 -14.74
C TRP A 32 -25.76 -8.79 -16.08
N ASP A 33 -25.44 -7.60 -16.58
CA ASP A 33 -24.38 -7.44 -17.56
C ASP A 33 -23.07 -7.17 -16.82
N VAL A 34 -21.97 -7.77 -17.26
CA VAL A 34 -20.65 -7.52 -16.66
C VAL A 34 -19.78 -6.82 -17.69
N TRP A 35 -19.16 -5.71 -17.30
CA TRP A 35 -18.30 -4.91 -18.15
C TRP A 35 -16.88 -4.88 -17.59
N THR A 36 -15.92 -4.83 -18.52
CA THR A 36 -14.52 -4.54 -18.23
C THR A 36 -14.17 -3.16 -18.75
N VAL A 37 -13.45 -2.40 -17.95
CA VAL A 37 -12.77 -1.17 -18.39
C VAL A 37 -11.29 -1.47 -18.36
N ASP A 38 -10.72 -1.76 -19.52
CA ASP A 38 -9.28 -1.77 -19.70
C ASP A 38 -8.83 -0.40 -20.16
N TRP A 39 -7.91 0.19 -19.44
CA TRP A 39 -7.42 1.54 -19.67
C TRP A 39 -5.91 1.61 -19.45
N ARG A 40 -5.20 0.48 -19.62
CA ARG A 40 -3.75 0.35 -19.35
C ARG A 40 -2.88 1.42 -20.02
N ASP A 41 -3.21 1.84 -21.25
CA ASP A 41 -2.45 2.88 -21.97
C ASP A 41 -2.63 4.27 -21.32
N ARG A 42 -3.75 4.48 -20.64
CA ARG A 42 -4.04 5.71 -19.89
C ARG A 42 -3.61 5.59 -18.43
N ALA A 43 -3.53 4.37 -17.88
CA ALA A 43 -3.02 4.12 -16.54
C ALA A 43 -1.48 4.14 -16.48
N SER A 44 -0.78 3.93 -17.60
CA SER A 44 0.68 3.95 -17.70
C SER A 44 1.13 4.98 -18.75
N ILE A 45 1.72 6.10 -18.33
CA ILE A 45 2.30 7.07 -19.26
C ILE A 45 3.82 6.84 -19.32
N ALA A 46 4.34 6.61 -20.54
CA ALA A 46 5.78 6.66 -20.88
C ALA A 46 6.71 5.89 -19.93
N ASN A 47 6.35 4.64 -19.57
CA ASN A 47 7.11 3.78 -18.65
C ASN A 47 7.27 4.35 -17.23
N SER A 48 6.41 5.28 -16.82
CA SER A 48 6.40 5.86 -15.49
C SER A 48 5.09 5.53 -14.78
N THR A 49 5.17 4.69 -13.74
CA THR A 49 4.05 4.35 -12.85
C THR A 49 3.89 5.42 -11.77
N ILE A 50 3.63 6.67 -12.19
CA ILE A 50 3.32 7.75 -11.25
C ILE A 50 1.79 7.73 -11.02
N PRO A 51 1.31 7.39 -9.80
CA PRO A 51 -0.13 7.27 -9.54
C PRO A 51 -0.92 8.55 -9.86
N TRP A 52 -0.28 9.71 -9.70
CA TRP A 52 -0.86 11.02 -10.03
C TRP A 52 -1.31 11.14 -11.50
N ALA A 53 -0.51 10.63 -12.44
CA ALA A 53 -0.83 10.72 -13.86
C ALA A 53 -2.02 9.81 -14.22
N ALA A 54 -2.03 8.60 -13.67
CA ALA A 54 -3.15 7.67 -13.79
C ALA A 54 -4.44 8.27 -13.22
N TYR A 55 -4.36 8.95 -12.06
CA TYR A 55 -5.49 9.64 -11.45
C TYR A 55 -6.11 10.70 -12.37
N TRP A 56 -5.30 11.54 -13.02
CA TRP A 56 -5.84 12.55 -13.94
C TRP A 56 -6.49 11.92 -15.17
N ASN A 57 -5.84 10.92 -15.75
CA ASN A 57 -6.39 10.22 -16.91
C ASN A 57 -7.68 9.47 -16.57
N ALA A 58 -7.82 8.99 -15.33
CA ALA A 58 -9.00 8.29 -14.85
C ALA A 58 -10.28 9.11 -15.01
N GLN A 59 -10.22 10.45 -14.88
CA GLN A 59 -11.37 11.33 -15.10
C GLN A 59 -11.91 11.18 -16.53
N SER A 60 -11.02 11.29 -17.53
CA SER A 60 -11.39 11.14 -18.93
C SER A 60 -11.95 9.74 -19.26
N VAL A 61 -11.47 8.70 -18.57
CA VAL A 61 -11.98 7.33 -18.73
C VAL A 61 -13.36 7.20 -18.08
N GLY A 62 -13.56 7.81 -16.91
CA GLY A 62 -14.84 7.85 -16.20
C GLY A 62 -15.93 8.57 -16.99
N ASP A 63 -15.61 9.66 -17.69
CA ASP A 63 -16.56 10.35 -18.57
C ASP A 63 -17.03 9.46 -19.74
N VAL A 64 -16.10 8.73 -20.34
CA VAL A 64 -16.41 7.76 -21.42
C VAL A 64 -17.23 6.60 -20.87
N LEU A 65 -16.91 6.10 -19.67
CA LEU A 65 -17.68 5.06 -18.99
C LEU A 65 -19.12 5.52 -18.71
N ALA A 66 -19.32 6.68 -18.11
CA ALA A 66 -20.64 7.24 -17.85
C ALA A 66 -21.47 7.41 -19.12
N SER A 67 -20.86 7.91 -20.20
CA SER A 67 -21.53 8.08 -21.49
C SER A 67 -21.98 6.74 -22.07
N THR A 68 -21.13 5.71 -21.92
CA THR A 68 -21.41 4.34 -22.38
C THR A 68 -22.57 3.75 -21.59
N LEU A 69 -22.48 3.74 -20.26
CA LEU A 69 -23.51 3.16 -19.39
C LEU A 69 -24.85 3.91 -19.46
N TYR A 70 -24.82 5.23 -19.64
CA TYR A 70 -26.03 6.03 -19.83
C TYR A 70 -26.83 5.57 -21.05
N SER A 71 -26.16 5.22 -22.15
CA SER A 71 -26.82 4.74 -23.37
C SER A 71 -27.50 3.38 -23.19
N CYS A 72 -27.05 2.58 -22.21
CA CYS A 72 -27.60 1.25 -21.90
C CYS A 72 -28.84 1.31 -20.99
N SER A 73 -29.16 2.46 -20.37
CA SER A 73 -30.34 2.63 -19.52
C SER A 73 -30.46 1.61 -18.37
N TYR A 74 -29.33 1.26 -17.74
CA TYR A 74 -29.30 0.35 -16.60
C TYR A 74 -30.06 0.94 -15.40
N LYS A 75 -30.77 0.08 -14.65
CA LYS A 75 -31.50 0.50 -13.42
C LYS A 75 -30.60 0.56 -12.20
N HIS A 76 -29.56 -0.26 -12.20
CA HIS A 76 -28.61 -0.41 -11.12
C HIS A 76 -27.21 -0.59 -11.71
N ILE A 77 -26.22 0.07 -11.12
CA ILE A 77 -24.82 0.00 -11.51
C ILE A 77 -24.01 -0.29 -10.25
N HIS A 78 -23.25 -1.40 -10.25
CA HIS A 78 -22.19 -1.64 -9.28
C HIS A 78 -20.85 -1.44 -9.97
N SER A 79 -20.05 -0.47 -9.52
CA SER A 79 -18.71 -0.20 -10.05
C SER A 79 -17.64 -0.55 -9.02
N ILE A 80 -16.63 -1.32 -9.44
CA ILE A 80 -15.54 -1.80 -8.59
C ILE A 80 -14.22 -1.25 -9.13
N GLY A 81 -13.53 -0.43 -8.35
CA GLY A 81 -12.31 0.27 -8.76
C GLY A 81 -11.17 0.13 -7.75
N HIS A 82 -9.99 -0.26 -8.26
CA HIS A 82 -8.76 -0.36 -7.47
C HIS A 82 -7.82 0.81 -7.74
N SER A 83 -7.15 1.34 -6.71
CA SER A 83 -6.14 2.39 -6.84
C SER A 83 -6.65 3.63 -7.58
N ALA A 84 -5.92 4.14 -8.59
CA ALA A 84 -6.36 5.24 -9.44
C ALA A 84 -7.65 4.92 -10.24
N GLY A 85 -8.01 3.64 -10.38
CA GLY A 85 -9.28 3.21 -10.92
C GLY A 85 -10.47 3.66 -10.09
N SER A 86 -10.29 3.91 -8.80
CA SER A 86 -11.31 4.53 -7.95
C SER A 86 -11.79 5.88 -8.49
N ASN A 87 -10.91 6.66 -9.09
CA ASN A 87 -11.30 7.93 -9.70
C ASN A 87 -12.09 7.73 -11.02
N VAL A 88 -11.88 6.62 -11.74
CA VAL A 88 -12.68 6.27 -12.93
C VAL A 88 -14.13 6.07 -12.53
N ILE A 89 -14.37 5.25 -11.49
CA ILE A 89 -15.74 4.93 -11.05
C ILE A 89 -16.40 6.16 -10.40
N GLN A 90 -15.68 6.92 -9.57
CA GLN A 90 -16.23 8.13 -8.95
C GLN A 90 -16.64 9.16 -10.02
N THR A 91 -15.77 9.39 -11.01
CA THR A 91 -16.07 10.33 -12.10
C THR A 91 -17.29 9.86 -12.88
N ALA A 92 -17.38 8.56 -13.19
CA ALA A 92 -18.53 8.02 -13.89
C ALA A 92 -19.83 8.19 -13.08
N THR A 93 -19.78 7.93 -11.77
CA THR A 93 -20.90 8.14 -10.84
C THR A 93 -21.35 9.59 -10.81
N ASN A 94 -20.43 10.54 -10.73
CA ASN A 94 -20.74 11.98 -10.74
C ASN A 94 -21.50 12.38 -12.02
N GLN A 95 -21.03 11.92 -13.18
CA GLN A 95 -21.67 12.22 -14.47
C GLN A 95 -23.03 11.54 -14.63
N LEU A 96 -23.18 10.31 -14.16
CA LEU A 96 -24.46 9.59 -14.20
C LEU A 96 -25.48 10.26 -13.28
N LYS A 97 -25.08 10.66 -12.07
CA LYS A 97 -25.93 11.31 -11.06
C LYS A 97 -26.32 12.75 -11.40
N ALA A 98 -25.63 13.39 -12.34
CA ALA A 98 -26.02 14.70 -12.86
C ALA A 98 -27.22 14.67 -13.83
N LYS A 99 -27.69 13.49 -14.27
CA LYS A 99 -28.75 13.34 -15.29
C LYS A 99 -30.14 13.08 -14.66
N SER A 100 -31.24 13.24 -15.44
CA SER A 100 -32.60 13.27 -14.89
C SER A 100 -33.25 11.91 -14.57
N LEU A 101 -32.71 10.80 -15.10
CA LEU A 101 -33.12 9.42 -14.79
C LEU A 101 -31.93 8.70 -14.18
N LEU A 102 -31.96 8.50 -12.86
CA LEU A 102 -30.78 8.05 -12.12
C LEU A 102 -30.84 6.55 -11.85
N PRO A 103 -29.85 5.77 -12.32
CA PRO A 103 -29.64 4.44 -11.78
C PRO A 103 -29.36 4.54 -10.28
N THR A 104 -29.67 3.46 -9.57
CA THR A 104 -29.05 3.24 -8.25
C THR A 104 -27.59 2.85 -8.47
N ILE A 105 -26.68 3.41 -7.69
CA ILE A 105 -25.24 3.25 -7.85
C ILE A 105 -24.65 2.74 -6.54
N HIS A 106 -23.94 1.61 -6.67
CA HIS A 106 -23.08 1.04 -5.66
C HIS A 106 -21.62 1.18 -6.13
N GLU A 107 -20.74 1.71 -5.27
CA GLU A 107 -19.30 1.76 -5.55
C GLU A 107 -18.50 0.92 -4.55
N THR A 108 -17.56 0.14 -5.07
CA THR A 108 -16.56 -0.57 -4.26
C THR A 108 -15.17 -0.03 -4.57
N PHE A 109 -14.53 0.47 -3.53
CA PHE A 109 -13.18 1.02 -3.55
C PHE A 109 -12.22 -0.02 -2.99
N LEU A 110 -11.18 -0.35 -3.75
CA LEU A 110 -10.14 -1.29 -3.34
C LEU A 110 -8.82 -0.51 -3.28
N ASP A 111 -8.29 -0.25 -2.09
CA ASP A 111 -7.07 0.54 -1.87
C ASP A 111 -7.02 1.81 -2.74
N ALA A 112 -8.07 2.60 -2.63
CA ALA A 112 -8.34 3.71 -3.53
C ALA A 112 -7.24 4.78 -3.44
N TYR A 113 -6.76 5.29 -4.57
CA TYR A 113 -5.79 6.39 -4.60
C TYR A 113 -6.51 7.74 -4.74
N ASP A 114 -6.27 8.67 -3.82
CA ASP A 114 -6.78 10.05 -3.90
C ASP A 114 -5.69 11.07 -3.53
N PRO A 115 -5.07 11.74 -4.52
CA PRO A 115 -4.01 12.70 -4.26
C PRO A 115 -4.44 13.91 -3.42
N TRP A 116 -5.74 14.19 -3.35
CA TRP A 116 -6.29 15.32 -2.60
C TRP A 116 -6.74 14.94 -1.19
N ALA A 117 -6.58 13.67 -0.81
CA ALA A 117 -6.95 13.22 0.52
C ALA A 117 -6.06 13.86 1.60
N LYS A 118 -6.73 14.36 2.63
CA LYS A 118 -6.11 15.13 3.73
C LYS A 118 -5.78 14.23 4.90
N SER A 119 -4.70 14.51 5.63
CA SER A 119 -4.49 13.87 6.93
C SER A 119 -5.67 14.18 7.88
N ASN A 120 -5.99 13.26 8.78
CA ASN A 120 -7.02 13.45 9.79
C ASN A 120 -6.59 12.83 11.12
N ASP A 121 -6.68 13.60 12.20
CA ASP A 121 -6.34 13.17 13.56
C ASP A 121 -7.29 12.11 14.11
N SER A 122 -8.52 12.03 13.59
CA SER A 122 -9.51 11.00 13.96
C SER A 122 -9.09 9.61 13.48
N PHE A 123 -8.18 9.54 12.51
CA PHE A 123 -7.63 8.31 11.95
C PHE A 123 -6.11 8.46 11.79
N PRO A 124 -5.35 8.33 12.89
CA PRO A 124 -3.91 8.57 12.89
C PRO A 124 -3.20 7.73 11.81
N GLY A 125 -2.33 8.36 11.03
CA GLY A 125 -1.62 7.71 9.93
C GLY A 125 -2.44 7.51 8.65
N ARG A 126 -3.67 8.02 8.59
CA ARG A 126 -4.53 7.90 7.39
C ARG A 126 -4.85 9.22 6.73
N HIS A 127 -5.20 9.10 5.46
CA HIS A 127 -5.78 10.17 4.68
C HIS A 127 -7.29 10.01 4.55
N VAL A 128 -8.01 11.12 4.45
CA VAL A 128 -9.46 11.15 4.30
C VAL A 128 -9.81 11.72 2.94
N SER A 129 -10.52 10.93 2.14
CA SER A 129 -11.15 11.43 0.94
C SER A 129 -12.54 11.97 1.28
N ALA A 130 -12.79 13.18 0.78
CA ALA A 130 -14.08 13.87 0.90
C ALA A 130 -14.89 13.84 -0.40
N ASP A 131 -14.45 13.08 -1.41
CA ASP A 131 -15.15 12.99 -2.70
C ASP A 131 -15.63 11.58 -3.01
N TYR A 132 -14.80 10.56 -2.75
CA TYR A 132 -15.15 9.19 -3.08
C TYR A 132 -16.38 8.68 -2.31
N GLY A 133 -17.34 8.09 -3.05
CA GLY A 133 -18.64 7.60 -2.58
C GLY A 133 -19.72 8.69 -2.43
N LYS A 134 -19.40 9.97 -2.65
CA LYS A 134 -20.30 11.10 -2.31
C LYS A 134 -21.66 11.04 -3.01
N ASN A 135 -21.65 10.73 -4.30
CA ASN A 135 -22.85 10.68 -5.14
C ASN A 135 -23.42 9.27 -5.31
N ALA A 136 -22.76 8.23 -4.79
CA ALA A 136 -23.29 6.87 -4.79
C ALA A 136 -24.42 6.72 -3.76
N ASP A 137 -25.37 5.83 -4.04
CA ASP A 137 -26.43 5.48 -3.08
C ASP A 137 -25.84 4.72 -1.89
N TRP A 138 -24.82 3.90 -2.13
CA TRP A 138 -23.98 3.30 -1.10
C TRP A 138 -22.58 3.01 -1.66
N ALA A 139 -21.58 3.02 -0.79
CA ALA A 139 -20.22 2.69 -1.16
C ALA A 139 -19.52 1.94 -0.02
N ASP A 140 -18.68 0.97 -0.38
CA ASP A 140 -17.73 0.33 0.52
C ASP A 140 -16.28 0.56 0.08
N ASN A 141 -15.38 0.55 1.06
CA ASN A 141 -13.96 0.82 0.88
C ASN A 141 -13.13 -0.22 1.62
N TYR A 142 -12.39 -1.05 0.89
CA TYR A 142 -11.46 -2.01 1.45
C TYR A 142 -10.07 -1.40 1.40
N VAL A 143 -9.45 -1.23 2.57
CA VAL A 143 -8.20 -0.47 2.72
C VAL A 143 -7.15 -1.27 3.47
N ASP A 144 -5.92 -1.23 2.97
CA ASP A 144 -4.73 -1.56 3.74
C ASP A 144 -4.12 -0.28 4.31
N THR A 145 -3.92 -0.24 5.61
CA THR A 145 -3.46 0.96 6.33
C THR A 145 -1.97 0.91 6.62
N ARG A 146 -1.24 -0.07 6.07
CA ARG A 146 0.22 -0.09 6.12
C ARG A 146 0.77 0.90 5.11
N ASP A 147 1.75 1.68 5.54
CA ASP A 147 2.45 2.59 4.65
C ASP A 147 3.09 1.83 3.48
N LEU A 148 2.96 2.37 2.27
CA LEU A 148 3.75 1.92 1.13
C LEU A 148 5.21 2.41 1.30
N VAL A 149 6.17 1.49 1.11
CA VAL A 149 7.61 1.80 1.19
C VAL A 149 7.94 2.89 0.17
N GLY A 150 8.48 4.04 0.64
CA GLY A 150 8.78 5.22 -0.19
C GLY A 150 7.93 6.48 0.06
N LYS A 151 6.99 6.44 1.01
CA LYS A 151 6.27 7.49 1.81
C LYS A 151 5.96 8.91 1.28
N VAL A 152 6.59 9.48 0.27
CA VAL A 152 6.38 10.90 -0.07
C VAL A 152 5.04 11.14 -0.78
N SER A 153 4.30 10.09 -1.19
CA SER A 153 3.05 10.21 -1.95
C SER A 153 2.03 9.10 -1.74
N ASP A 154 2.18 8.31 -0.67
CA ASP A 154 1.18 7.28 -0.36
C ASP A 154 -0.15 7.94 0.01
N LYS A 155 -1.12 7.76 -0.88
CA LYS A 155 -2.49 8.29 -0.78
C LYS A 155 -3.51 7.19 -1.00
N THR A 156 -3.16 5.95 -0.66
CA THR A 156 -4.03 4.77 -0.81
C THR A 156 -4.62 4.27 0.50
N ALA A 157 -3.96 4.55 1.63
CA ALA A 157 -4.47 4.36 2.99
C ALA A 157 -5.62 5.34 3.33
N LEU A 158 -6.70 5.28 2.53
CA LEU A 158 -7.82 6.20 2.59
C LEU A 158 -8.93 5.73 3.51
N HIS A 159 -9.45 6.67 4.29
CA HIS A 159 -10.77 6.61 4.90
C HIS A 159 -11.74 7.45 4.07
N LEU A 160 -12.84 6.85 3.61
CA LEU A 160 -13.84 7.55 2.80
C LEU A 160 -14.96 8.11 3.68
N SER A 161 -15.18 9.42 3.59
CA SER A 161 -16.25 10.10 4.34
C SER A 161 -17.66 9.64 3.92
N TYR A 162 -17.81 9.16 2.68
CA TYR A 162 -19.10 8.75 2.12
C TYR A 162 -19.22 7.25 1.86
N GLY A 163 -18.23 6.46 2.30
CA GLY A 163 -18.25 5.00 2.23
C GLY A 163 -18.28 4.36 3.61
N TYR A 164 -18.62 3.07 3.65
CA TYR A 164 -18.33 2.19 4.77
C TYR A 164 -16.92 1.63 4.61
N ASN A 165 -16.05 1.80 5.60
CA ASN A 165 -14.65 1.45 5.51
C ASN A 165 -14.40 0.07 6.15
N ILE A 166 -13.69 -0.79 5.43
CA ILE A 166 -13.31 -2.12 5.84
C ILE A 166 -11.79 -2.14 5.82
N ASN A 167 -11.21 -2.03 7.01
CA ASN A 167 -9.78 -2.16 7.20
C ASN A 167 -9.42 -3.64 7.13
N VAL A 168 -8.70 -4.02 6.07
CA VAL A 168 -8.27 -5.41 5.81
C VAL A 168 -6.81 -5.63 6.19
N THR A 169 -6.14 -4.63 6.77
CA THR A 169 -4.75 -4.69 7.20
C THR A 169 -4.49 -5.93 8.04
N PRO A 170 -3.43 -6.71 7.78
CA PRO A 170 -3.13 -7.87 8.60
C PRO A 170 -2.86 -7.46 10.05
N LEU A 171 -2.93 -8.43 10.95
CA LEU A 171 -2.57 -8.19 12.34
C LEU A 171 -1.15 -7.67 12.45
N PRO A 172 -0.88 -6.75 13.39
CA PRO A 172 0.48 -6.26 13.56
C PRO A 172 1.39 -7.44 13.90
N GLY A 173 2.54 -7.49 13.25
CA GLY A 173 3.45 -8.64 13.31
C GLY A 173 3.36 -9.60 12.13
N ASN A 174 2.34 -9.47 11.30
CA ASN A 174 2.21 -10.26 10.08
C ASN A 174 2.22 -9.33 8.86
N ASP A 175 3.26 -8.50 8.75
CA ASP A 175 3.38 -7.58 7.63
C ASP A 175 3.58 -8.39 6.33
N GLY A 176 4.28 -9.53 6.38
CA GLY A 176 4.25 -10.49 5.27
C GLY A 176 4.67 -9.86 3.94
N CYS A 177 5.33 -8.71 3.93
CA CYS A 177 5.74 -7.98 2.74
C CYS A 177 7.08 -7.31 3.07
N ASP A 178 7.98 -7.99 3.80
CA ASP A 178 9.19 -7.38 4.40
C ASP A 178 10.49 -7.84 3.72
N ASN A 179 10.42 -8.62 2.65
CA ASN A 179 11.58 -9.36 2.15
C ASN A 179 12.18 -8.85 0.83
N ALA A 180 11.70 -7.77 0.22
CA ALA A 180 12.45 -7.10 -0.84
C ALA A 180 11.91 -5.70 -1.18
N TYR A 181 12.83 -4.72 -1.16
CA TYR A 181 12.73 -3.29 -1.51
C TYR A 181 11.90 -2.86 -2.75
N ASP A 182 11.24 -3.76 -3.49
CA ASP A 182 10.37 -3.49 -4.64
C ASP A 182 9.08 -4.34 -4.65
N VAL A 183 9.02 -5.47 -3.92
CA VAL A 183 7.78 -6.28 -3.80
C VAL A 183 6.87 -5.74 -2.70
N ASP A 184 7.40 -4.97 -1.75
CA ASP A 184 6.70 -4.62 -0.51
C ASP A 184 5.52 -3.65 -0.76
N SER A 185 5.72 -2.62 -1.61
CA SER A 185 4.67 -1.65 -1.94
C SER A 185 3.53 -2.29 -2.75
N PHE A 186 3.83 -3.06 -3.80
CA PHE A 186 2.80 -3.75 -4.57
C PHE A 186 2.11 -4.87 -3.76
N CYS A 187 2.83 -5.55 -2.87
CA CYS A 187 2.29 -6.58 -1.99
C CYS A 187 1.21 -6.01 -1.06
N ARG A 188 1.51 -4.91 -0.36
CA ARG A 188 0.58 -4.19 0.52
C ARG A 188 -0.59 -3.59 -0.29
N HIS A 189 -0.28 -2.84 -1.35
CA HIS A 189 -1.27 -2.19 -2.23
C HIS A 189 -2.24 -3.17 -2.93
N SER A 190 -1.79 -4.41 -3.17
CA SER A 190 -2.63 -5.45 -3.77
C SER A 190 -3.60 -6.10 -2.78
N ARG A 191 -3.39 -5.95 -1.47
CA ARG A 191 -4.11 -6.73 -0.46
C ARG A 191 -5.62 -6.53 -0.51
N PRO A 192 -6.19 -5.31 -0.56
CA PRO A 192 -7.64 -5.16 -0.62
C PRO A 192 -8.26 -5.75 -1.89
N TRP A 193 -7.53 -5.66 -3.00
CA TRP A 193 -7.92 -6.31 -4.25
C TRP A 193 -7.89 -7.85 -4.15
N ARG A 194 -6.86 -8.43 -3.53
CA ARG A 194 -6.78 -9.88 -3.27
C ARG A 194 -7.88 -10.32 -2.31
N PHE A 195 -8.08 -9.60 -1.21
CA PHE A 195 -9.11 -9.86 -0.21
C PHE A 195 -10.51 -9.90 -0.84
N TYR A 196 -10.86 -8.86 -1.60
CA TYR A 196 -12.15 -8.77 -2.27
C TYR A 196 -12.27 -9.82 -3.39
N GLY A 197 -11.22 -9.99 -4.19
CA GLY A 197 -11.15 -11.04 -5.20
C GLY A 197 -11.41 -12.42 -4.61
N GLU A 198 -10.64 -12.85 -3.61
CA GLU A 198 -10.76 -14.15 -2.94
C GLU A 198 -12.16 -14.47 -2.40
N SER A 199 -12.89 -13.45 -1.97
CA SER A 199 -14.29 -13.63 -1.57
C SER A 199 -15.29 -13.82 -2.71
N ILE A 200 -14.94 -13.43 -3.95
CA ILE A 200 -15.66 -13.86 -5.16
C ILE A 200 -15.35 -15.34 -5.44
N PHE A 201 -14.08 -15.74 -5.25
CA PHE A 201 -13.56 -17.07 -5.59
C PHE A 201 -14.05 -18.22 -4.70
N ASP A 202 -14.31 -17.94 -3.43
CA ASP A 202 -14.89 -18.95 -2.53
C ASP A 202 -16.23 -19.48 -3.04
N VAL A 203 -16.89 -18.73 -3.94
CA VAL A 203 -18.19 -19.08 -4.51
C VAL A 203 -18.09 -19.81 -5.87
N VAL A 204 -17.05 -19.59 -6.69
CA VAL A 204 -16.93 -20.16 -8.06
C VAL A 204 -15.71 -21.04 -8.32
N GLY A 205 -14.75 -21.12 -7.40
CA GLY A 205 -13.49 -21.87 -7.58
C GLY A 205 -12.31 -20.99 -8.01
N LYS A 206 -11.08 -21.38 -7.63
CA LYS A 206 -9.89 -20.50 -7.56
C LYS A 206 -9.04 -20.41 -8.85
N GLU A 207 -9.40 -21.09 -9.94
CA GLU A 207 -8.41 -21.48 -10.95
C GLU A 207 -7.81 -20.33 -11.78
N ASP A 208 -8.52 -19.24 -12.07
CA ASP A 208 -8.02 -18.22 -13.02
C ASP A 208 -7.43 -16.96 -12.36
N PHE A 209 -7.93 -16.56 -11.20
CA PHE A 209 -7.44 -15.34 -10.52
C PHE A 209 -6.07 -15.51 -9.90
N THR A 210 -5.79 -16.72 -9.40
CA THR A 210 -4.49 -17.05 -8.82
C THR A 210 -3.35 -17.06 -9.85
N LYS A 211 -3.69 -17.01 -11.15
CA LYS A 211 -2.74 -16.94 -12.27
C LYS A 211 -2.36 -15.50 -12.64
N GLU A 212 -2.95 -14.47 -12.02
CA GLU A 212 -2.54 -13.09 -12.27
C GLU A 212 -1.09 -12.87 -11.82
N VAL A 213 -0.32 -12.12 -12.62
CA VAL A 213 1.11 -11.87 -12.37
C VAL A 213 1.28 -11.21 -11.01
N GLY A 214 2.17 -11.76 -10.19
CA GLY A 214 2.45 -11.28 -8.84
C GLY A 214 1.49 -11.80 -7.77
N TYR A 215 0.28 -12.28 -8.12
CA TYR A 215 -0.68 -12.75 -7.11
C TYR A 215 -0.09 -13.87 -6.24
N GLY A 216 0.50 -14.90 -6.86
CA GLY A 216 1.08 -16.03 -6.13
C GLY A 216 2.20 -15.59 -5.20
N ASP A 217 3.06 -14.67 -5.66
CA ASP A 217 4.15 -14.14 -4.85
C ASP A 217 3.60 -13.31 -3.69
N TYR A 218 2.69 -12.35 -3.93
CA TYR A 218 2.12 -11.53 -2.86
C TYR A 218 1.33 -12.35 -1.86
N ASN A 219 0.57 -13.36 -2.31
CA ASN A 219 -0.20 -14.20 -1.40
C ASN A 219 0.68 -15.16 -0.58
N ASN A 220 1.85 -15.55 -1.10
CA ASN A 220 2.81 -16.34 -0.33
C ASN A 220 3.47 -15.53 0.79
N HIS A 221 3.69 -14.24 0.56
CA HIS A 221 4.30 -13.36 1.56
C HIS A 221 3.22 -12.84 2.53
N ASP A 222 2.09 -12.34 2.02
CA ASP A 222 1.00 -11.73 2.78
C ASP A 222 -0.34 -12.44 2.52
N PRO A 223 -0.55 -13.64 3.08
CA PRO A 223 -1.76 -14.42 2.82
C PRO A 223 -3.02 -13.75 3.37
N ILE A 224 -4.13 -13.82 2.62
CA ILE A 224 -5.46 -13.42 3.12
C ILE A 224 -5.93 -14.36 4.25
N GLY A 225 -5.51 -15.63 4.19
CA GLY A 225 -5.66 -16.58 5.30
C GLY A 225 -7.11 -16.93 5.64
N ASN A 226 -7.48 -16.77 6.91
CA ASN A 226 -8.81 -17.10 7.42
C ASN A 226 -9.87 -16.00 7.16
N MET A 227 -9.48 -14.90 6.52
CA MET A 227 -10.39 -13.79 6.18
C MET A 227 -10.98 -13.92 4.77
N VAL A 228 -10.65 -15.00 4.05
CA VAL A 228 -11.24 -15.31 2.74
C VAL A 228 -12.76 -15.38 2.85
N GLY A 229 -13.45 -14.87 1.84
CA GLY A 229 -14.91 -14.86 1.81
C GLY A 229 -15.55 -13.61 2.44
N MET A 230 -14.78 -12.68 3.02
CA MET A 230 -15.35 -11.54 3.76
C MET A 230 -15.52 -10.23 2.98
N GLY A 231 -14.97 -10.11 1.76
CA GLY A 231 -15.14 -8.90 0.94
C GLY A 231 -16.52 -8.83 0.28
N TYR A 232 -16.68 -9.60 -0.78
CA TYR A 232 -17.82 -9.69 -1.68
C TYR A 232 -19.21 -9.88 -1.04
N PRO A 233 -19.40 -10.46 0.17
CA PRO A 233 -20.73 -10.58 0.76
C PRO A 233 -21.48 -9.26 1.00
N LEU A 234 -20.80 -8.11 0.98
CA LEU A 234 -21.44 -6.79 1.05
C LEU A 234 -21.95 -6.29 -0.31
N SER A 235 -21.69 -7.01 -1.40
CA SER A 235 -22.13 -6.63 -2.74
C SER A 235 -23.62 -6.89 -2.97
N VAL A 236 -24.27 -5.96 -3.67
CA VAL A 236 -25.63 -6.12 -4.22
C VAL A 236 -25.71 -7.32 -5.15
N GLU A 237 -24.61 -7.66 -5.83
CA GLU A 237 -24.53 -8.84 -6.67
C GLU A 237 -24.76 -10.13 -5.86
N GLN A 238 -24.43 -10.17 -4.57
CA GLN A 238 -24.75 -11.27 -3.64
C GLN A 238 -26.20 -11.26 -3.12
N GLY A 239 -27.10 -10.53 -3.78
CA GLY A 239 -28.51 -10.45 -3.40
C GLY A 239 -28.78 -9.51 -2.23
N LYS A 240 -27.80 -8.68 -1.85
CA LYS A 240 -28.00 -7.62 -0.85
C LYS A 240 -28.85 -6.51 -1.45
N VAL A 241 -29.68 -5.88 -0.61
CA VAL A 241 -30.48 -4.72 -0.98
C VAL A 241 -29.75 -3.47 -0.52
N LEU A 242 -29.52 -2.52 -1.43
CA LEU A 242 -28.83 -1.24 -1.15
C LEU A 242 -29.36 -0.52 0.09
N GLY A 243 -30.69 -0.45 0.23
CA GLY A 243 -31.33 0.16 1.39
C GLY A 243 -30.89 -0.48 2.72
N ASN A 244 -30.82 -1.80 2.77
CA ASN A 244 -30.38 -2.53 3.96
C ASN A 244 -28.89 -2.30 4.25
N LEU A 245 -28.06 -2.29 3.20
CA LEU A 245 -26.63 -2.01 3.34
C LEU A 245 -26.41 -0.62 3.95
N SER A 246 -27.11 0.40 3.46
CA SER A 246 -27.00 1.77 3.98
C SER A 246 -27.47 1.94 5.43
N GLN A 247 -28.37 1.08 5.90
CA GLN A 247 -28.88 1.09 7.28
C GLN A 247 -28.01 0.28 8.24
N GLN A 248 -27.35 -0.77 7.74
CA GLN A 248 -26.51 -1.64 8.56
C GLN A 248 -25.05 -1.16 8.61
N TYR A 249 -24.57 -0.60 7.50
CA TYR A 249 -23.18 -0.21 7.28
C TYR A 249 -23.12 1.27 6.94
N TYR A 250 -23.07 2.08 8.00
CA TYR A 250 -23.18 3.53 7.90
C TYR A 250 -21.95 4.16 7.24
N LYS A 251 -22.16 5.22 6.47
CA LYS A 251 -21.09 6.05 5.91
C LYS A 251 -20.19 6.60 7.02
N ASN A 252 -18.91 6.81 6.71
CA ASN A 252 -17.90 7.32 7.64
C ASN A 252 -17.65 6.43 8.87
N LYS A 253 -18.14 5.18 8.85
CA LYS A 253 -17.77 4.16 9.81
C LYS A 253 -16.68 3.28 9.24
N GLU A 254 -15.95 2.66 10.14
CA GLU A 254 -14.95 1.67 9.82
C GLU A 254 -15.18 0.42 10.66
N CYS A 255 -14.90 -0.74 10.07
CA CYS A 255 -14.56 -1.91 10.84
C CYS A 255 -13.21 -2.50 10.43
N TYR A 256 -12.59 -3.18 11.37
CA TYR A 256 -11.38 -3.94 11.20
C TYR A 256 -11.72 -5.43 11.03
N ILE A 257 -11.19 -6.06 9.99
CA ILE A 257 -11.37 -7.49 9.77
C ILE A 257 -10.42 -8.27 10.67
N TYR A 258 -11.00 -9.04 11.59
CA TYR A 258 -10.29 -9.95 12.47
C TYR A 258 -10.89 -11.34 12.40
N GLY A 259 -10.12 -12.28 11.83
CA GLY A 259 -10.59 -13.64 11.56
C GLY A 259 -11.78 -13.63 10.61
N SER A 260 -12.93 -14.15 11.05
CA SER A 260 -14.18 -14.14 10.28
C SER A 260 -15.15 -13.02 10.69
N SER A 261 -14.67 -12.00 11.41
CA SER A 261 -15.50 -10.93 11.99
C SER A 261 -15.01 -9.53 11.64
N CYS A 262 -15.94 -8.59 11.61
CA CYS A 262 -15.73 -7.16 11.37
C CYS A 262 -15.97 -6.46 12.72
N GLN A 263 -14.94 -5.84 13.27
CA GLN A 263 -14.92 -5.26 14.62
C GLN A 263 -14.77 -3.75 14.56
N ASP A 264 -15.52 -3.00 15.37
CA ASP A 264 -15.49 -1.52 15.37
C ASP A 264 -14.21 -0.93 15.95
N THR A 265 -13.42 -1.74 16.66
CA THR A 265 -12.13 -1.35 17.22
C THR A 265 -11.03 -2.23 16.63
N PRO A 266 -9.91 -1.66 16.16
CA PRO A 266 -8.77 -2.48 15.80
C PRO A 266 -8.32 -3.27 17.04
N PRO A 267 -7.86 -4.52 16.86
CA PRO A 267 -7.29 -5.28 17.96
C PRO A 267 -6.14 -4.47 18.56
N PRO A 268 -5.97 -4.50 19.89
CA PRO A 268 -4.84 -3.83 20.50
C PRO A 268 -3.56 -4.30 19.82
N PRO A 269 -2.60 -3.39 19.53
CA PRO A 269 -1.32 -3.81 19.00
C PRO A 269 -0.74 -4.91 19.89
N PRO A 270 -0.08 -5.93 19.33
CA PRO A 270 0.51 -7.00 20.11
C PRO A 270 1.36 -6.35 21.22
N ALA A 271 1.06 -6.70 22.47
CA ALA A 271 1.61 -6.07 23.67
C ALA A 271 3.14 -6.21 23.81
N ASN A 272 3.80 -6.83 22.82
CA ASN A 272 5.20 -7.19 22.83
C ASN A 272 5.95 -6.52 21.67
N LYS A 273 5.82 -5.19 21.54
CA LYS A 273 6.86 -4.41 20.85
C LYS A 273 8.00 -4.24 21.84
N VAL A 274 9.08 -5.00 21.69
CA VAL A 274 10.30 -4.70 22.42
C VAL A 274 11.07 -3.70 21.57
N SER A 275 11.08 -2.46 22.04
CA SER A 275 12.05 -1.48 21.57
C SER A 275 13.40 -1.88 22.14
N ILE A 276 14.30 -2.33 21.27
CA ILE A 276 15.70 -2.52 21.65
C ILE A 276 16.38 -1.17 21.44
N THR A 277 16.78 -0.52 22.53
CA THR A 277 17.63 0.68 22.45
C THR A 277 19.02 0.25 21.99
N LEU A 278 19.48 0.83 20.88
CA LEU A 278 20.78 0.52 20.29
C LEU A 278 21.84 1.52 20.76
N ASN A 279 23.07 1.04 20.93
CA ASN A 279 24.21 1.85 21.36
C ASN A 279 25.06 2.28 20.16
N ASP A 280 24.61 3.29 19.42
CA ASP A 280 25.19 3.69 18.12
C ASP A 280 25.94 5.03 18.19
N PRO A 281 27.28 5.08 18.18
CA PRO A 281 28.02 6.33 18.40
C PRO A 281 27.66 7.41 17.37
N GLY A 282 27.60 8.67 17.82
CA GLY A 282 27.29 9.80 16.94
C GLY A 282 27.98 11.10 17.34
N ALA A 283 27.97 12.06 16.42
CA ALA A 283 28.50 13.41 16.60
C ALA A 283 27.52 14.46 16.03
N VAL A 284 27.54 15.67 16.60
CA VAL A 284 26.89 16.81 15.94
C VAL A 284 27.67 17.13 14.67
N ALA A 285 27.00 17.06 13.53
CA ALA A 285 27.61 17.28 12.22
C ALA A 285 27.49 18.74 11.78
N ASP A 286 26.34 19.37 12.06
CA ASP A 286 26.04 20.71 11.60
C ASP A 286 24.87 21.32 12.41
N GLN A 287 24.79 22.65 12.53
CA GLN A 287 23.73 23.35 13.25
C GLN A 287 23.57 24.81 12.78
N SER A 288 22.35 25.35 12.89
CA SER A 288 22.06 26.76 12.64
C SER A 288 20.91 27.28 13.50
N GLY A 289 20.87 28.59 13.73
CA GLY A 289 19.90 29.24 14.61
C GLY A 289 20.23 29.07 16.10
N ILE A 290 19.23 29.21 16.96
CA ILE A 290 19.39 29.03 18.41
C ILE A 290 19.18 27.55 18.72
N VAL A 291 20.27 26.85 18.95
CA VAL A 291 20.30 25.41 19.25
C VAL A 291 20.95 25.18 20.61
N GLN A 292 20.30 24.37 21.45
CA GLN A 292 20.86 23.83 22.68
C GLN A 292 20.97 22.32 22.52
N CYS A 293 22.17 21.77 22.58
CA CYS A 293 22.40 20.34 22.65
C CYS A 293 23.02 20.03 24.02
N VAL A 294 22.29 19.31 24.86
CA VAL A 294 22.86 18.77 26.11
C VAL A 294 23.59 17.49 25.73
N ALA A 295 24.91 17.48 25.93
CA ALA A 295 25.74 16.34 25.59
C ALA A 295 25.16 15.05 26.19
N GLY A 296 24.94 14.06 25.32
CA GLY A 296 24.50 12.74 25.74
C GLY A 296 25.66 11.84 26.19
N SER A 297 25.34 10.55 26.39
CA SER A 297 26.35 9.50 26.44
C SER A 297 27.07 9.37 25.09
N LEU A 298 28.16 8.60 25.01
CA LEU A 298 28.92 8.30 23.77
C LEU A 298 28.07 7.71 22.62
N VAL A 299 26.80 7.42 22.88
CA VAL A 299 25.83 6.71 22.05
C VAL A 299 24.87 7.66 21.31
N ILE A 300 24.53 8.84 21.81
CA ILE A 300 23.76 9.83 21.04
C ILE A 300 24.31 11.19 21.42
N PRO A 301 24.74 12.03 20.45
CA PRO A 301 25.50 13.23 20.77
C PRO A 301 24.71 14.24 21.61
N CYS A 302 23.38 14.25 21.48
CA CYS A 302 22.49 15.08 22.27
C CYS A 302 21.45 14.22 23.00
N SER A 303 21.45 14.23 24.34
CA SER A 303 20.39 13.60 25.15
C SER A 303 19.13 14.46 25.24
N GLN A 304 19.30 15.77 25.01
CA GLN A 304 18.25 16.76 24.92
C GLN A 304 18.62 17.79 23.84
N ILE A 305 17.64 18.17 23.01
CA ILE A 305 17.78 19.19 21.96
C ILE A 305 16.76 20.30 22.22
N GLY A 306 17.21 21.53 22.37
CA GLY A 306 16.37 22.73 22.30
C GLY A 306 16.57 23.45 20.98
N LEU A 307 15.50 23.74 20.25
CA LEU A 307 15.51 24.60 19.06
C LEU A 307 14.65 25.82 19.33
N THR A 308 15.09 27.00 18.91
CA THR A 308 14.29 28.23 19.00
C THR A 308 14.47 29.05 17.73
N THR A 309 13.36 29.43 17.10
CA THR A 309 13.37 30.26 15.90
C THR A 309 13.86 31.66 16.26
N GLY A 310 14.79 32.22 15.48
CA GLY A 310 15.26 33.59 15.69
C GLY A 310 14.22 34.61 15.24
N ALA A 311 14.25 35.81 15.83
CA ALA A 311 13.57 36.98 15.26
C ALA A 311 14.08 37.18 13.82
N ALA A 312 13.17 37.39 12.85
CA ALA A 312 13.56 37.55 11.47
C ALA A 312 14.45 38.78 11.26
N THR A 313 15.75 38.57 11.12
CA THR A 313 16.59 39.50 10.36
C THR A 313 16.43 39.13 8.90
N SER A 314 15.83 40.03 8.14
CA SER A 314 15.48 39.86 6.72
C SER A 314 16.74 39.65 5.87
N THR A 315 17.14 38.40 5.69
CA THR A 315 17.88 37.86 4.54
C THR A 315 18.04 36.35 4.76
N ALA A 316 17.08 35.54 4.31
CA ALA A 316 17.28 34.09 4.17
C ALA A 316 17.31 33.76 2.68
N LEU A 317 18.41 33.11 2.26
CA LEU A 317 18.54 32.48 0.95
C LEU A 317 17.51 31.35 0.84
N ALA A 318 16.76 31.37 -0.25
CA ALA A 318 15.80 30.33 -0.60
C ALA A 318 16.54 29.07 -1.06
N GLU A 319 16.21 27.92 -0.47
CA GLU A 319 16.53 26.61 -1.06
C GLU A 319 15.30 25.69 -1.07
N SER A 320 14.93 25.37 -2.31
CA SER A 320 14.21 24.24 -2.94
C SER A 320 12.85 23.70 -2.40
N PRO A 321 11.94 23.27 -3.31
CA PRO A 321 10.53 23.12 -3.00
C PRO A 321 10.13 21.67 -2.70
N ALA A 322 9.48 21.49 -1.54
CA ALA A 322 8.47 20.46 -1.36
C ALA A 322 7.21 21.14 -0.81
N ALA A 323 6.13 21.08 -1.59
CA ALA A 323 4.81 21.65 -1.32
C ALA A 323 4.13 20.94 -0.13
N GLN A 324 3.26 21.51 0.72
CA GLN A 324 2.68 22.85 0.86
C GLN A 324 2.50 23.17 2.35
N VAL A 325 3.18 24.21 2.83
CA VAL A 325 2.61 25.20 3.74
C VAL A 325 2.75 26.51 2.98
N THR A 326 1.64 27.14 2.59
CA THR A 326 1.64 28.35 1.74
C THR A 326 2.11 29.60 2.47
N ASP A 327 2.33 29.50 3.78
CA ASP A 327 2.86 30.59 4.59
C ASP A 327 4.39 30.51 4.58
N THR A 328 5.05 31.63 4.34
CA THR A 328 6.52 31.71 4.47
C THR A 328 6.85 31.80 5.95
N PRO A 329 7.86 31.06 6.47
CA PRO A 329 8.28 31.20 7.85
C PRO A 329 8.54 32.67 8.22
N THR A 330 7.97 33.12 9.33
CA THR A 330 8.07 34.49 9.84
C THR A 330 9.33 34.72 10.66
N GLY A 331 10.05 33.64 11.03
CA GLY A 331 11.31 33.67 11.76
C GLY A 331 12.43 32.91 11.04
N GLN A 332 13.68 33.17 11.45
CA GLN A 332 14.81 32.37 10.97
C GLN A 332 14.72 30.95 11.57
N PRO A 333 14.81 29.89 10.75
CA PRO A 333 14.70 28.53 11.23
C PRO A 333 15.88 28.17 12.13
N ALA A 334 15.65 27.24 13.06
CA ALA A 334 16.71 26.62 13.86
C ALA A 334 16.77 25.14 13.53
N TRP A 335 17.97 24.59 13.39
CA TRP A 335 18.13 23.18 13.08
C TRP A 335 19.45 22.61 13.59
N LEU A 336 19.44 21.30 13.85
CA LEU A 336 20.57 20.52 14.30
C LEU A 336 20.63 19.23 13.47
N ALA A 337 21.78 18.93 12.89
CA ALA A 337 22.06 17.68 12.21
C ALA A 337 23.11 16.87 12.96
N MET A 338 22.80 15.60 13.20
CA MET A 338 23.67 14.62 13.83
C MET A 338 24.08 13.58 12.80
N GLN A 339 25.35 13.21 12.82
CA GLN A 339 25.86 12.06 12.09
C GLN A 339 25.93 10.89 13.07
N ILE A 340 25.22 9.81 12.75
CA ILE A 340 25.08 8.64 13.63
C ILE A 340 25.60 7.42 12.89
N GLN A 341 26.45 6.64 13.57
CA GLN A 341 26.95 5.38 13.05
C GLN A 341 26.16 4.22 13.66
N THR A 342 25.33 3.58 12.84
CA THR A 342 24.56 2.40 13.23
C THR A 342 25.46 1.16 13.24
N THR A 343 25.56 0.51 14.40
CA THR A 343 26.30 -0.74 14.59
C THR A 343 25.42 -1.97 14.44
N GLN A 344 24.10 -1.77 14.42
CA GLN A 344 23.08 -2.76 14.16
C GLN A 344 21.99 -2.15 13.26
N PRO A 345 21.20 -2.97 12.54
CA PRO A 345 20.04 -2.47 11.81
C PRO A 345 19.08 -1.74 12.75
N THR A 346 18.67 -0.53 12.37
CA THR A 346 17.78 0.33 13.16
C THR A 346 16.66 0.85 12.28
N ASP A 347 15.47 0.98 12.83
CA ASP A 347 14.27 1.36 12.08
C ASP A 347 13.41 2.42 12.78
N THR A 348 13.78 2.77 14.00
CA THR A 348 12.95 3.56 14.89
C THR A 348 13.76 4.68 15.55
N LEU A 349 13.20 5.88 15.58
CA LEU A 349 13.61 7.02 16.39
C LEU A 349 12.53 7.31 17.44
N ARG A 350 12.93 7.38 18.70
CA ARG A 350 12.04 7.71 19.83
C ARG A 350 12.46 9.01 20.48
N PHE A 351 11.49 9.81 20.91
CA PHE A 351 11.72 11.05 21.67
C PHE A 351 10.42 11.52 22.31
N SER A 352 10.51 12.45 23.25
CA SER A 352 9.38 13.26 23.71
C SER A 352 9.61 14.71 23.28
N TYR A 353 8.55 15.48 23.05
CA TYR A 353 8.66 16.89 22.69
C TYR A 353 7.89 17.80 23.65
N ARG A 354 8.33 19.06 23.74
CA ARG A 354 7.62 20.15 24.41
C ARG A 354 7.86 21.45 23.66
N PHE A 355 6.80 22.03 23.10
CA PHE A 355 6.84 23.36 22.51
C PHE A 355 6.80 24.46 23.58
N ALA A 356 7.43 25.60 23.27
CA ALA A 356 7.31 26.82 24.05
C ALA A 356 5.90 27.41 23.89
N THR A 357 5.33 27.97 24.95
CA THR A 357 4.01 28.61 24.92
C THR A 357 4.00 29.84 23.99
N GLY A 358 2.91 30.03 23.25
CA GLY A 358 2.63 31.26 22.50
C GLY A 358 3.30 31.38 21.11
N GLY A 359 4.07 30.38 20.67
CA GLY A 359 4.64 30.31 19.33
C GLY A 359 3.78 29.51 18.34
N GLU A 360 4.14 29.56 17.06
CA GLU A 360 3.58 28.74 15.99
C GLU A 360 4.72 28.09 15.20
N GLY A 361 5.18 26.91 15.65
CA GLY A 361 6.30 26.20 15.07
C GLY A 361 5.92 24.94 14.30
N LEU A 362 6.70 24.61 13.28
CA LEU A 362 6.68 23.32 12.59
C LEU A 362 8.02 22.62 12.82
N LEU A 363 8.00 21.55 13.61
CA LEU A 363 9.14 20.66 13.78
C LEU A 363 9.15 19.63 12.65
N ARG A 364 10.28 19.51 11.95
CA ARG A 364 10.53 18.50 10.93
C ARG A 364 11.74 17.65 11.31
N ILE A 365 11.65 16.36 11.03
CA ILE A 365 12.73 15.40 11.25
C ILE A 365 13.13 14.81 9.91
N PHE A 366 14.43 14.74 9.66
CA PHE A 366 15.01 14.24 8.42
C PHE A 366 15.95 13.09 8.67
N VAL A 367 15.99 12.13 7.74
CA VAL A 367 16.98 11.06 7.68
C VAL A 367 17.55 11.07 6.27
N ASN A 368 18.86 11.32 6.14
CA ASN A 368 19.54 11.54 4.86
C ASN A 368 18.77 12.52 3.96
N GLU A 369 18.36 13.66 4.52
CA GLU A 369 17.62 14.74 3.83
C GLU A 369 16.16 14.41 3.48
N ASN A 370 15.68 13.20 3.72
CA ASN A 370 14.27 12.84 3.54
C ASN A 370 13.48 13.15 4.83
N THR A 371 12.38 13.89 4.71
CA THR A 371 11.47 14.14 5.84
C THR A 371 10.80 12.83 6.28
N VAL A 372 10.94 12.47 7.55
CA VAL A 372 10.33 11.27 8.15
C VAL A 372 9.21 11.59 9.13
N ARG A 373 9.16 12.83 9.65
CA ARG A 373 8.12 13.30 10.58
C ARG A 373 7.96 14.80 10.52
N GLU A 374 6.73 15.27 10.63
CA GLU A 374 6.38 16.67 10.85
C GLU A 374 5.43 16.78 12.05
N ILE A 375 5.64 17.77 12.91
CA ILE A 375 4.80 18.08 14.07
C ILE A 375 4.54 19.59 14.07
N ASP A 376 3.28 19.97 13.85
CA ASP A 376 2.83 21.38 13.82
C ASP A 376 2.23 21.77 15.16
N GLN A 377 2.88 22.71 15.85
CA GLN A 377 2.49 23.22 17.17
C GLN A 377 1.02 23.70 17.24
N ARG A 378 0.43 24.12 16.12
CA ARG A 378 -0.96 24.63 16.07
C ARG A 378 -2.01 23.54 16.22
N TYR A 379 -1.64 22.29 15.94
CA TYR A 379 -2.56 21.15 15.87
C TYR A 379 -2.24 20.05 16.88
N VAL A 380 -1.20 20.22 17.70
CA VAL A 380 -0.81 19.24 18.72
C VAL A 380 -0.81 19.84 20.13
N PRO A 381 -0.91 19.01 21.18
CA PRO A 381 -0.68 19.47 22.54
C PRO A 381 0.71 20.09 22.70
N ILE A 382 0.85 21.02 23.64
CA ILE A 382 2.12 21.70 23.87
C ILE A 382 3.27 20.76 24.27
N ALA A 383 2.97 19.57 24.77
CA ALA A 383 3.94 18.52 25.04
C ALA A 383 3.36 17.17 24.65
N SER A 384 4.22 16.24 24.23
CA SER A 384 3.80 14.87 23.95
C SER A 384 3.26 14.21 25.22
N THR A 385 2.09 13.58 25.12
CA THR A 385 1.50 12.81 26.23
C THR A 385 2.10 11.41 26.35
N GLU A 386 2.69 10.94 25.26
CA GLU A 386 3.41 9.66 25.15
C GLU A 386 4.76 9.89 24.45
N ILE A 387 5.61 8.87 24.46
CA ILE A 387 6.88 8.90 23.71
C ILE A 387 6.55 8.78 22.21
N GLU A 388 6.99 9.75 21.42
CA GLU A 388 6.93 9.65 19.96
C GLU A 388 7.76 8.48 19.48
N ASN A 389 7.22 7.74 18.53
CA ASN A 389 7.86 6.57 17.95
C ASN A 389 7.78 6.68 16.42
N VAL A 390 8.87 7.13 15.81
CA VAL A 390 8.96 7.47 14.39
C VAL A 390 9.73 6.39 13.66
N PHE A 391 9.13 5.81 12.62
CA PHE A 391 9.85 4.93 11.70
C PHE A 391 10.80 5.76 10.82
N ILE A 392 12.09 5.44 10.85
CA ILE A 392 13.15 6.17 10.14
C ILE A 392 13.68 5.44 8.90
N GLY A 393 13.02 4.35 8.50
CA GLY A 393 13.46 3.46 7.42
C GLY A 393 14.35 2.34 7.95
N ASP A 394 14.50 1.25 7.19
CA ASP A 394 15.35 0.12 7.54
C ASP A 394 16.84 0.45 7.35
N LEU A 395 17.39 1.24 8.27
CA LEU A 395 18.78 1.67 8.20
C LEU A 395 19.66 0.46 8.52
N ALA A 396 20.37 -0.01 7.49
CA ALA A 396 21.44 -1.00 7.64
C ALA A 396 22.59 -0.45 8.51
N LEU A 397 23.64 -1.24 8.69
CA LEU A 397 24.85 -0.77 9.37
C LEU A 397 25.54 0.29 8.50
N GLY A 398 25.84 1.45 9.06
CA GLY A 398 26.39 2.55 8.28
C GLY A 398 26.39 3.88 9.01
N ILE A 399 26.67 4.94 8.26
CA ILE A 399 26.65 6.30 8.78
C ILE A 399 25.48 7.04 8.15
N TYR A 400 24.64 7.62 8.99
CA TYR A 400 23.40 8.28 8.61
C TYR A 400 23.35 9.70 9.17
N LYS A 401 22.68 10.61 8.46
CA LYS A 401 22.43 11.98 8.92
C LYS A 401 21.00 12.09 9.41
N ILE A 402 20.81 12.35 10.71
CA ILE A 402 19.49 12.67 11.29
C ILE A 402 19.46 14.15 11.64
N ALA A 403 18.47 14.87 11.13
CA ALA A 403 18.35 16.31 11.40
C ALA A 403 16.98 16.66 11.98
N PHE A 404 16.96 17.63 12.90
CA PHE A 404 15.78 18.24 13.46
C PHE A 404 15.76 19.70 13.06
N ARG A 405 14.63 20.18 12.53
CA ARG A 405 14.46 21.57 12.09
C ARG A 405 13.17 22.13 12.65
N LEU A 406 13.23 23.33 13.18
CA LEU A 406 12.07 24.11 13.61
C LEU A 406 11.93 25.35 12.71
N ASP A 407 10.81 25.44 12.03
CA ASP A 407 10.39 26.63 11.27
C ASP A 407 9.30 27.37 12.05
N GLY A 408 9.35 28.71 12.11
CA GLY A 408 8.37 29.53 12.83
C GLY A 408 7.44 30.27 11.87
N TYR A 409 6.15 30.29 12.14
CA TYR A 409 5.10 30.87 11.27
C TYR A 409 4.29 32.00 11.93
N GLY A 410 4.48 32.24 13.24
CA GLY A 410 3.76 33.25 14.01
C GLY A 410 4.57 34.54 14.27
N ALA A 411 3.91 35.54 14.86
CA ALA A 411 4.59 36.78 15.28
C ALA A 411 5.53 36.59 16.47
N ASN A 412 5.32 35.52 17.25
CA ASN A 412 6.16 35.16 18.38
C ASN A 412 7.16 34.08 17.96
N PRO A 413 8.41 34.13 18.45
CA PRO A 413 9.34 33.02 18.31
C PRO A 413 8.73 31.70 18.79
N SER A 414 8.88 30.64 17.99
CA SER A 414 8.58 29.29 18.43
C SER A 414 9.84 28.64 19.01
N GLY A 415 9.64 27.74 19.97
CA GLY A 415 10.70 26.90 20.51
C GLY A 415 10.18 25.48 20.72
N VAL A 416 11.07 24.50 20.60
CA VAL A 416 10.77 23.10 20.93
C VAL A 416 11.95 22.47 21.66
N GLU A 417 11.63 21.72 22.70
CA GLU A 417 12.54 20.87 23.45
C GLU A 417 12.24 19.40 23.11
N LEU A 418 13.28 18.63 22.80
CA LEU A 418 13.24 17.20 22.55
C LEU A 418 14.07 16.49 23.61
N THR A 419 13.50 15.45 24.23
CA THR A 419 14.14 14.67 25.30
C THR A 419 13.99 13.18 25.05
N GLY A 420 14.86 12.35 25.65
CA GLY A 420 14.76 10.89 25.53
C GLY A 420 14.94 10.43 24.08
N ILE A 421 15.84 11.09 23.37
CA ILE A 421 16.15 10.81 21.97
C ILE A 421 16.89 9.47 21.94
N GLU A 422 16.30 8.48 21.29
CA GLU A 422 16.83 7.12 21.22
C GLU A 422 16.66 6.56 19.81
N LEU A 423 17.68 5.85 19.33
CA LEU A 423 17.55 4.96 18.18
C LEU A 423 17.28 3.55 18.66
N GLY A 424 16.46 2.84 17.90
CA GLY A 424 16.18 1.47 18.20
C GLY A 424 15.64 0.68 17.03
N ARG A 425 15.47 -0.60 17.30
CA ARG A 425 14.80 -1.53 16.40
C ARG A 425 13.48 -1.95 17.02
N GLN A 426 12.42 -1.96 16.23
CA GLN A 426 11.20 -2.63 16.61
C GLN A 426 11.30 -4.11 16.28
N GLU A 427 11.50 -4.94 17.30
CA GLU A 427 11.39 -6.38 17.14
C GLU A 427 9.99 -6.85 17.57
N LEU A 428 9.37 -7.62 16.69
CA LEU A 428 8.12 -8.32 16.97
C LEU A 428 8.45 -9.59 17.73
N ILE A 429 8.17 -9.61 19.04
CA ILE A 429 8.31 -10.84 19.82
C ILE A 429 7.01 -11.64 19.67
N PHE A 430 7.06 -12.68 18.84
CA PHE A 430 6.02 -13.69 18.79
C PHE A 430 6.08 -14.53 20.07
N SER A 431 5.14 -14.31 20.99
CA SER A 431 4.84 -15.32 22.00
C SER A 431 4.12 -16.47 21.30
N ILE A 432 4.87 -17.49 20.88
CA ILE A 432 4.27 -18.74 20.39
C ILE A 432 3.49 -19.34 21.57
N PRO A 433 2.15 -19.47 21.51
CA PRO A 433 1.41 -20.16 22.54
C PRO A 433 1.96 -21.59 22.61
N SER A 434 2.36 -22.05 23.79
CA SER A 434 2.83 -23.44 23.95
C SER A 434 1.81 -24.38 23.30
N PRO A 435 2.25 -25.31 22.43
CA PRO A 435 1.32 -26.19 21.74
C PRO A 435 0.52 -26.96 22.78
N SER A 436 -0.81 -26.77 22.75
CA SER A 436 -1.73 -27.58 23.52
C SER A 436 -1.42 -29.06 23.26
N PRO A 437 -1.32 -29.92 24.29
CA PRO A 437 -0.97 -31.31 24.12
C PRO A 437 -1.91 -31.98 23.12
N LYS A 438 -1.32 -32.54 22.06
CA LYS A 438 -2.02 -33.17 20.94
C LYS A 438 -2.93 -34.29 21.48
N PRO A 439 -4.23 -34.32 21.15
CA PRO A 439 -5.09 -35.46 21.47
C PRO A 439 -4.51 -36.72 20.81
N ALA A 440 -4.50 -37.82 21.56
CA ALA A 440 -3.97 -39.10 21.08
C ALA A 440 -4.70 -39.54 19.79
N PRO A 441 -3.97 -40.08 18.79
CA PRO A 441 -4.57 -40.49 17.53
C PRO A 441 -5.50 -41.69 17.74
N VAL A 442 -6.75 -41.53 17.29
CA VAL A 442 -7.73 -42.62 17.19
C VAL A 442 -7.33 -43.53 16.00
N PRO A 443 -7.30 -44.87 16.15
CA PRO A 443 -6.88 -45.75 15.07
C PRO A 443 -7.93 -45.80 13.95
N VAL A 444 -7.53 -45.43 12.73
CA VAL A 444 -8.37 -45.58 11.53
C VAL A 444 -8.03 -46.91 10.85
N ARG A 445 -9.05 -47.75 10.63
CA ARG A 445 -8.95 -48.98 9.83
C ARG A 445 -8.83 -48.63 8.34
N SER A 446 -7.84 -49.21 7.68
CA SER A 446 -7.62 -49.08 6.25
C SER A 446 -8.60 -49.95 5.44
N SER A 447 -9.21 -49.35 4.41
CA SER A 447 -9.87 -50.08 3.33
C SER A 447 -9.19 -49.75 2.01
N ALA A 448 -8.73 -50.80 1.33
CA ALA A 448 -7.98 -50.74 0.08
C ALA A 448 -8.83 -50.28 -1.10
N HIS A 449 -8.26 -49.43 -1.96
CA HIS A 449 -8.81 -49.15 -3.29
C HIS A 449 -7.77 -49.33 -4.40
N ARG A 450 -8.23 -50.00 -5.44
CA ARG A 450 -7.53 -50.45 -6.65
C ARG A 450 -7.10 -49.26 -7.50
N GLN A 451 -5.89 -49.33 -8.04
CA GLN A 451 -5.42 -48.51 -9.14
C GLN A 451 -5.90 -49.09 -10.49
N ALA A 452 -6.36 -48.23 -11.39
CA ALA A 452 -6.55 -48.54 -12.80
C ALA A 452 -5.73 -47.55 -13.64
N SER A 453 -4.86 -48.09 -14.48
CA SER A 453 -4.03 -47.35 -15.44
C SER A 453 -4.84 -46.98 -16.68
N VAL A 454 -4.69 -45.74 -17.16
CA VAL A 454 -5.20 -45.28 -18.45
C VAL A 454 -4.04 -44.89 -19.36
N VAL A 455 -4.09 -45.42 -20.58
CA VAL A 455 -3.12 -45.27 -21.68
C VAL A 455 -3.45 -44.02 -22.50
N ALA A 456 -2.42 -43.23 -22.87
CA ALA A 456 -2.54 -42.05 -23.74
C ALA A 456 -2.15 -42.38 -25.20
N PRO A 457 -2.76 -41.74 -26.22
CA PRO A 457 -2.27 -41.76 -27.60
C PRO A 457 -1.58 -40.43 -28.02
N PRO A 458 -0.91 -40.39 -29.20
CA PRO A 458 0.29 -39.59 -29.42
C PRO A 458 0.07 -38.22 -30.11
N VAL A 459 1.12 -37.41 -29.96
CA VAL A 459 1.35 -36.06 -30.48
C VAL A 459 1.63 -36.06 -31.99
N TRP A 460 1.04 -35.10 -32.72
CA TRP A 460 1.44 -34.73 -34.08
C TRP A 460 1.95 -33.28 -34.11
N LEU A 461 3.13 -33.09 -34.71
CA LEU A 461 3.80 -31.83 -35.00
C LEU A 461 3.36 -31.30 -36.38
N ALA A 462 3.05 -30.01 -36.49
CA ALA A 462 3.30 -29.19 -37.68
C ALA A 462 3.17 -27.69 -37.37
N SER A 463 4.24 -26.93 -37.66
CA SER A 463 4.19 -25.49 -37.98
C SER A 463 4.01 -25.32 -39.50
N PRO A 464 3.46 -24.20 -39.98
CA PRO A 464 4.39 -23.17 -40.49
C PRO A 464 3.94 -21.70 -40.37
N ALA A 465 4.97 -20.85 -40.32
CA ALA A 465 5.16 -19.54 -40.96
C ALA A 465 4.07 -18.44 -40.89
N ALA A 466 4.50 -17.28 -40.37
CA ALA A 466 3.81 -16.00 -40.41
C ALA A 466 4.01 -15.26 -41.75
N PRO A 467 3.02 -14.47 -42.21
CA PRO A 467 3.22 -13.35 -43.12
C PRO A 467 3.08 -11.99 -42.40
N PRO A 468 3.52 -10.88 -43.02
CA PRO A 468 3.77 -9.61 -42.34
C PRO A 468 2.52 -8.74 -42.17
N SER A 469 2.56 -7.89 -41.15
CA SER A 469 1.55 -6.88 -40.81
C SER A 469 1.38 -5.80 -41.88
N PRO A 470 0.13 -5.38 -42.17
CA PRO A 470 -0.15 -4.03 -42.60
C PRO A 470 -0.83 -3.23 -41.48
N SER A 471 -0.42 -1.98 -41.36
CA SER A 471 -1.05 -0.94 -40.56
C SER A 471 -2.52 -0.73 -40.96
N LEU A 472 -3.42 -0.58 -39.98
CA LEU A 472 -4.80 -0.15 -40.20
C LEU A 472 -5.24 0.95 -39.21
N PRO A 473 -6.05 1.94 -39.68
CA PRO A 473 -6.57 3.07 -38.92
C PRO A 473 -7.82 2.66 -38.09
N PRO A 474 -8.40 3.53 -37.24
CA PRO A 474 -9.34 3.09 -36.20
C PRO A 474 -10.67 2.67 -36.82
N GLN A 475 -11.00 1.38 -36.72
CA GLN A 475 -12.32 0.87 -37.06
C GLN A 475 -13.25 0.95 -35.84
N ARG A 476 -14.30 1.78 -35.95
CA ARG A 476 -15.49 1.67 -35.10
C ARG A 476 -16.28 0.44 -35.52
N LEU A 477 -16.06 -0.69 -34.85
CA LEU A 477 -17.01 -1.80 -34.85
C LEU A 477 -18.12 -1.49 -33.84
N ALA A 478 -19.30 -1.12 -34.35
CA ALA A 478 -20.52 -1.04 -33.55
C ALA A 478 -20.99 -2.45 -33.24
N LEU A 479 -20.66 -2.96 -32.05
CA LEU A 479 -21.28 -4.16 -31.49
C LEU A 479 -22.74 -3.85 -31.11
N PRO A 480 -23.67 -4.81 -31.23
CA PRO A 480 -25.04 -4.62 -30.78
C PRO A 480 -25.04 -4.38 -29.25
N LEU A 481 -25.47 -3.19 -28.84
CA LEU A 481 -25.65 -2.86 -27.43
C LEU A 481 -26.80 -3.71 -26.85
N PRO A 482 -26.65 -4.29 -25.66
CA PRO A 482 -27.75 -4.96 -24.98
C PRO A 482 -28.89 -3.96 -24.72
N VAL A 483 -30.06 -4.21 -25.30
CA VAL A 483 -31.25 -3.36 -25.13
C VAL A 483 -32.11 -3.94 -24.01
N GLY A 484 -32.20 -3.26 -22.87
CA GLY A 484 -33.15 -3.58 -21.79
C GLY A 484 -32.69 -3.10 -20.41
N PRO A 485 -33.63 -2.72 -19.51
CA PRO A 485 -33.30 -2.06 -18.26
C PRO A 485 -32.87 -3.08 -17.19
N ARG A 486 -31.61 -3.53 -17.27
CA ARG A 486 -31.00 -4.51 -16.38
C ARG A 486 -30.04 -3.86 -15.36
N PRO A 487 -29.61 -4.58 -14.33
CA PRO A 487 -28.41 -4.26 -13.54
C PRO A 487 -27.10 -4.48 -14.33
N VAL A 488 -26.05 -3.74 -13.97
CA VAL A 488 -24.70 -3.90 -14.53
C VAL A 488 -23.63 -3.90 -13.45
N ALA A 489 -22.66 -4.80 -13.58
CA ALA A 489 -21.44 -4.88 -12.80
C ALA A 489 -20.27 -4.40 -13.65
N VAL A 490 -19.48 -3.45 -13.15
CA VAL A 490 -18.32 -2.89 -13.86
C VAL A 490 -17.09 -3.18 -13.03
N ALA A 491 -16.15 -3.93 -13.59
CA ALA A 491 -14.87 -4.21 -12.96
C ALA A 491 -13.74 -3.62 -13.79
N LEU A 492 -12.89 -2.81 -13.16
CA LEU A 492 -11.68 -2.30 -13.79
C LEU A 492 -10.62 -3.42 -13.86
N SER A 493 -9.88 -3.47 -14.96
CA SER A 493 -8.72 -4.35 -15.08
C SER A 493 -7.48 -3.49 -15.36
N HIS A 494 -6.44 -3.70 -14.57
CA HIS A 494 -5.09 -3.28 -14.91
C HIS A 494 -4.18 -4.50 -14.82
N SER A 495 -3.19 -4.59 -15.70
CA SER A 495 -2.08 -5.54 -15.54
C SER A 495 -1.00 -4.85 -14.71
N LEU A 496 -0.52 -5.46 -13.63
CA LEU A 496 0.68 -4.99 -12.94
C LEU A 496 1.87 -5.01 -13.92
N PRO A 497 2.78 -4.03 -13.88
CA PRO A 497 3.98 -4.07 -14.70
C PRO A 497 4.81 -5.30 -14.31
N THR A 498 5.22 -6.09 -15.30
CA THR A 498 6.16 -7.19 -15.10
C THR A 498 7.52 -6.64 -14.68
N PRO A 499 8.12 -7.13 -13.57
CA PRO A 499 9.49 -6.74 -13.24
C PRO A 499 10.44 -7.16 -14.37
N PRO A 500 11.52 -6.39 -14.64
CA PRO A 500 12.46 -6.73 -15.69
C PRO A 500 13.09 -8.10 -15.41
N ALA A 501 13.08 -8.97 -16.43
CA ALA A 501 13.66 -10.30 -16.34
C ALA A 501 15.15 -10.19 -15.96
N ARG A 502 15.55 -10.77 -14.83
CA ARG A 502 16.96 -10.87 -14.43
C ARG A 502 17.76 -11.56 -15.55
N PRO A 503 18.88 -10.99 -16.03
CA PRO A 503 19.75 -11.70 -16.95
C PRO A 503 20.34 -12.93 -16.25
N ARG A 504 20.12 -14.11 -16.84
CA ARG A 504 20.81 -15.34 -16.43
C ARG A 504 22.30 -15.15 -16.65
N SER A 505 23.07 -15.14 -15.56
CA SER A 505 24.53 -15.26 -15.57
C SER A 505 24.91 -16.63 -16.14
N THR A 506 25.30 -16.68 -17.40
CA THR A 506 26.00 -17.81 -18.01
C THR A 506 27.50 -17.69 -17.72
N SER A 507 27.99 -18.41 -16.71
CA SER A 507 29.44 -18.66 -16.57
C SER A 507 29.81 -19.90 -17.39
N PRO A 508 30.83 -19.83 -18.27
CA PRO A 508 31.35 -20.99 -18.96
C PRO A 508 32.43 -21.71 -18.13
N THR A 509 32.40 -23.02 -18.24
CA THR A 509 33.29 -24.03 -17.69
C THR A 509 34.70 -24.03 -18.30
N GLY A 510 35.72 -24.22 -17.45
CA GLY A 510 36.74 -25.25 -17.59
C GLY A 510 38.13 -24.87 -18.15
N LEU A 511 39.19 -25.17 -17.38
CA LEU A 511 40.37 -26.03 -17.73
C LEU A 511 41.41 -26.05 -16.55
N PRO A 512 42.37 -27.00 -16.50
CA PRO A 512 42.70 -27.82 -15.32
C PRO A 512 44.07 -27.46 -14.65
N PRO A 513 44.56 -28.20 -13.64
CA PRO A 513 45.63 -27.73 -12.75
C PRO A 513 47.04 -28.12 -13.23
N PRO A 514 48.09 -27.52 -12.63
CA PRO A 514 49.36 -28.22 -12.47
C PRO A 514 49.86 -28.22 -11.02
N THR A 515 50.38 -29.37 -10.61
CA THR A 515 51.35 -29.60 -9.51
C THR A 515 52.56 -30.34 -10.12
N PRO A 516 53.68 -30.55 -9.40
CA PRO A 516 54.32 -29.83 -8.29
C PRO A 516 55.71 -29.28 -8.74
N ASP A 517 56.58 -28.64 -7.95
CA ASP A 517 57.50 -29.24 -6.96
C ASP A 517 58.63 -28.19 -6.61
N PRO A 518 59.72 -28.46 -5.83
CA PRO A 518 59.90 -28.02 -4.44
C PRO A 518 61.14 -27.11 -4.22
N ILE A 519 61.47 -26.83 -2.93
CA ILE A 519 62.83 -26.65 -2.32
C ILE A 519 63.05 -25.39 -1.44
N LYS A 520 63.06 -25.67 -0.12
CA LYS A 520 64.04 -25.33 0.98
C LYS A 520 64.13 -23.95 1.67
N ARG A 521 64.07 -24.09 3.02
CA ARG A 521 64.91 -23.52 4.13
C ARG A 521 64.76 -22.03 4.41
N SER A 522 64.88 -21.52 5.64
CA SER A 522 65.05 -21.96 7.05
C SER A 522 64.74 -20.70 7.90
N THR A 523 64.37 -20.66 9.19
CA THR A 523 65.10 -20.95 10.46
C THR A 523 64.21 -20.32 11.57
N ALA A 524 63.88 -21.02 12.66
CA ALA A 524 64.32 -20.80 14.07
C ALA A 524 63.85 -19.47 14.73
N SER A 525 63.45 -19.32 16.01
CA SER A 525 63.42 -20.12 17.26
C SER A 525 62.58 -19.30 18.28
N ALA A 526 61.60 -19.88 18.98
CA ALA A 526 61.63 -20.30 20.41
C ALA A 526 61.39 -19.25 21.52
N ARG A 527 60.42 -19.58 22.42
CA ARG A 527 60.39 -19.51 23.92
C ARG A 527 59.07 -18.94 24.49
N THR A 528 58.16 -19.80 25.00
CA THR A 528 57.95 -20.27 26.40
C THR A 528 57.31 -19.25 27.37
N ALA A 529 56.05 -19.52 27.75
CA ALA A 529 55.48 -19.85 29.08
C ALA A 529 56.00 -19.09 30.35
N PRO A 530 55.22 -18.94 31.46
CA PRO A 530 54.28 -19.95 31.99
C PRO A 530 52.97 -19.47 32.67
N ALA A 531 51.99 -20.39 32.75
CA ALA A 531 51.28 -20.84 33.96
C ALA A 531 50.57 -22.16 33.63
#